data_AF-A0A7S8FF81-F1
#
_entry.id   AF-A0A7S8FF81-F1
#
_cell.length_a   1.000
_cell.length_b   1.000
_cell.length_c   1.000
_cell.angle_alpha   90.00
_cell.angle_beta   90.00
_cell.angle_gamma   90.00
#
_symmetry.space_group_name_H-M   'P 1'
#
loop_
_entity.id
_entity.type
_entity.pdbx_description
1 polymer ?
#
loop_
_entity_poly.entity_id
_entity_poly.type
_entity_poly.pdbx_seq_one_letter_code
_entity_poly.pdbx_strand_id
1 'polypeptide(L)'
;MGVRVRITEPEKLTLLYERFRDVCLVEKEVWKEIFLPRESIGGPVRTNIQDLYEVEIDDPDIEQAIEANIPRGNVSLGAAIDEYRAHITFFKKRD
;
A
#
# COMPACT_ATOMS: atom_id res chain seq x y z
N MET A 1 21.93 -2.20 3.52
CA MET A 1 20.83 -3.14 3.80
C MET A 1 19.73 -2.33 4.47
N GLY A 2 18.79 -1.80 3.69
CA GLY A 2 17.71 -0.95 4.22
C GLY A 2 16.86 -1.73 5.21
N VAL A 3 16.70 -1.19 6.42
CA VAL A 3 15.88 -1.83 7.45
C VAL A 3 14.42 -1.55 7.10
N ARG A 4 13.75 -2.53 6.45
CA ARG A 4 12.30 -2.45 6.23
C ARG A 4 11.57 -2.81 7.53
N VAL A 5 10.61 -1.98 7.94
CA VAL A 5 9.84 -2.18 9.17
C VAL A 5 8.45 -2.67 8.80
N ARG A 6 8.09 -3.89 9.21
CA ARG A 6 6.74 -4.42 9.03
C ARG A 6 5.74 -3.55 9.78
N ILE A 7 4.68 -3.12 9.10
CA ILE A 7 3.60 -2.37 9.71
C ILE A 7 2.55 -3.34 10.23
N THR A 8 2.23 -3.23 11.52
CA THR A 8 1.21 -4.07 12.18
C THR A 8 0.16 -3.22 12.89
N GLU A 9 0.35 -1.90 12.97
CA GLU A 9 -0.62 -0.98 13.57
C GLU A 9 -1.92 -0.96 12.75
N PRO A 10 -3.09 -1.28 13.35
CA PRO A 10 -4.35 -1.42 12.63
C PRO A 10 -4.79 -0.11 11.96
N GLU A 11 -4.58 1.04 12.61
CA GLU A 11 -4.91 2.36 12.06
C GLU A 11 -4.11 2.66 10.79
N LYS A 12 -2.80 2.33 10.80
CA LYS A 12 -1.94 2.49 9.61
C LYS A 12 -2.27 1.48 8.53
N LEU A 13 -2.58 0.24 8.90
CA LEU A 13 -2.96 -0.79 7.94
C LEU A 13 -4.20 -0.36 7.15
N THR A 14 -5.24 0.16 7.82
CA THR A 14 -6.43 0.69 7.13
C THR A 14 -6.06 1.73 6.09
N LEU A 15 -5.26 2.74 6.47
CA LEU A 15 -4.80 3.78 5.55
C LEU A 15 -3.96 3.22 4.39
N LEU A 16 -3.11 2.22 4.67
CA LEU A 16 -2.28 1.54 3.67
C LEU A 16 -3.13 0.75 2.68
N TYR A 17 -4.16 0.03 3.13
CA TYR A 17 -5.08 -0.68 2.23
C TYR A 17 -5.88 0.28 1.35
N GLU A 18 -6.34 1.41 1.91
CA GLU A 18 -7.02 2.45 1.13
C GLU A 18 -6.11 3.04 0.06
N ARG A 19 -4.87 3.38 0.43
CA ARG A 19 -3.87 3.91 -0.50
C ARG A 19 -3.42 2.88 -1.52
N PHE A 20 -3.23 1.64 -1.09
CA PHE A 20 -2.88 0.53 -1.98
C PHE A 20 -3.90 0.39 -3.11
N ARG A 21 -5.19 0.40 -2.75
CA ARG A 21 -6.30 0.36 -3.71
C ARG A 21 -6.26 1.54 -4.68
N ASP A 22 -6.03 2.75 -4.20
CA ASP A 22 -5.95 3.96 -5.04
C ASP A 22 -4.75 3.89 -6.00
N VAL A 23 -3.56 3.54 -5.51
CA VAL A 23 -2.35 3.41 -6.32
C VAL A 23 -2.51 2.31 -7.38
N CYS A 24 -3.10 1.17 -7.03
CA CYS A 24 -3.44 0.12 -7.99
C CYS A 24 -4.29 0.62 -9.16
N LEU A 25 -5.20 1.57 -8.94
CA LEU A 25 -6.07 2.14 -9.99
C LEU A 25 -5.38 3.24 -10.80
N VAL A 26 -4.46 3.99 -10.19
CA VAL A 26 -3.77 5.11 -10.83
C VAL A 26 -2.58 4.63 -11.67
N GLU A 27 -1.74 3.75 -11.13
CA GLU A 27 -0.53 3.25 -11.80
C GLU A 27 -0.31 1.75 -11.53
N LYS A 28 -0.67 0.92 -12.52
CA LYS A 28 -0.50 -0.54 -12.46
C LYS A 28 0.96 -0.98 -12.33
N GLU A 29 1.93 -0.17 -12.73
CA GLU A 29 3.34 -0.58 -12.71
C GLU A 29 4.02 -0.38 -11.35
N VAL A 30 3.45 0.47 -10.47
CA VAL A 30 4.10 0.85 -9.19
C VAL A 30 3.27 0.55 -7.94
N TRP A 31 2.19 -0.23 -8.04
CA TRP A 31 1.34 -0.53 -6.88
C TRP A 31 2.05 -1.25 -5.73
N LYS A 32 3.19 -1.88 -6.00
CA LYS A 32 4.05 -2.50 -4.99
C LYS A 32 4.77 -1.47 -4.10
N GLU A 33 4.76 -0.21 -4.49
CA GLU A 33 5.39 0.92 -3.79
C GLU A 33 4.36 2.02 -3.52
N ILE A 34 3.92 2.13 -2.27
CA ILE A 34 2.93 3.12 -1.82
C ILE A 34 3.65 4.31 -1.20
N PHE A 35 3.38 5.49 -1.74
CA PHE A 35 3.88 6.76 -1.20
C PHE A 35 2.80 7.41 -0.33
N LEU A 36 3.08 7.55 0.96
CA LEU A 36 2.20 8.24 1.90
C LEU A 36 2.83 9.57 2.32
N PRO A 37 2.12 10.71 2.21
CA PRO A 37 2.61 11.97 2.73
C PRO A 37 2.78 11.88 4.25
N ARG A 38 3.90 12.37 4.79
CA ARG A 38 4.06 12.47 6.25
C ARG A 38 3.14 13.57 6.79
N GLU A 39 2.13 13.20 7.56
CA GLU A 39 1.39 14.16 8.38
C GLU A 39 2.34 14.77 9.42
N SER A 40 2.77 16.00 9.19
CA SER A 40 3.60 16.75 10.14
C SER A 40 2.69 17.45 11.14
N ILE A 41 2.63 16.93 12.36
CA ILE A 41 1.98 17.59 13.49
C ILE A 41 2.84 18.79 13.90
N GLY A 42 2.58 19.97 13.33
CA GLY A 42 3.03 21.27 13.82
C GLY A 42 4.47 21.69 13.50
N GLY A 43 4.68 22.40 12.39
CA GLY A 43 5.92 23.13 12.09
C GLY A 43 6.00 23.60 10.64
N PRO A 44 6.86 24.59 10.29
CA PRO A 44 6.97 25.11 8.93
C PRO A 44 7.25 23.97 7.95
N VAL A 45 6.31 23.82 7.01
CA VAL A 45 6.07 22.61 6.25
C VAL A 45 7.23 22.35 5.27
N ARG A 46 7.96 21.24 5.47
CA ARG A 46 8.72 20.61 4.38
C ARG A 46 7.76 19.69 3.63
N THR A 47 7.05 20.24 2.64
CA THR A 47 5.95 19.61 1.90
C THR A 47 6.34 18.40 1.04
N ASN A 48 7.63 18.08 0.92
CA ASN A 48 8.15 17.10 -0.04
C ASN A 48 8.63 15.78 0.57
N ILE A 49 8.33 15.50 1.85
CA ILE A 49 8.76 14.25 2.49
C ILE A 49 7.58 13.26 2.49
N GLN A 50 7.72 12.23 1.65
CA GLN A 50 6.81 11.08 1.60
C GLN A 50 7.50 9.89 2.25
N ASP A 51 6.74 9.09 2.99
CA ASP A 51 7.18 7.77 3.41
C ASP A 51 6.83 6.77 2.31
N LEU A 52 7.82 5.96 1.94
CA LEU A 52 7.65 4.86 1.00
C LEU A 52 7.36 3.58 1.78
N TYR A 53 6.28 2.91 1.38
CA TYR A 53 5.87 1.61 1.89
C TYR A 53 5.89 0.60 0.74
N GLU A 54 6.49 -0.56 0.98
CA GLU A 54 6.50 -1.68 0.06
C GLU A 54 5.35 -2.63 0.41
N VAL A 55 4.67 -3.12 -0.61
CA VAL A 55 3.64 -4.16 -0.50
C VAL A 55 4.28 -5.50 -0.85
N GLU A 56 4.17 -6.46 0.06
CA GLU A 56 4.59 -7.83 -0.15
C GLU A 56 3.35 -8.71 -0.09
N ILE A 57 3.14 -9.53 -1.12
CA ILE A 57 2.11 -10.56 -1.16
C ILE A 57 2.83 -11.90 -1.10
N ASP A 58 2.49 -12.76 -0.14
CA ASP A 58 3.19 -14.04 0.02
C ASP A 58 2.84 -15.07 -1.05
N ASP A 59 1.69 -14.91 -1.70
CA ASP A 59 1.17 -15.83 -2.71
C ASP A 59 1.05 -15.17 -4.11
N PRO A 60 1.68 -15.75 -5.15
CA PRO A 60 1.67 -15.19 -6.51
C PRO A 60 0.32 -15.35 -7.23
N ASP A 61 -0.55 -16.27 -6.81
CA ASP A 61 -1.91 -16.40 -7.36
C ASP A 61 -2.78 -15.24 -6.87
N ILE A 62 -2.62 -14.85 -5.60
CA ILE A 62 -3.27 -13.68 -5.01
C ILE A 62 -2.81 -12.38 -5.69
N GLU A 63 -1.51 -12.23 -5.93
CA GLU A 63 -0.98 -11.09 -6.68
C GLU A 63 -1.68 -10.96 -8.04
N GLN A 64 -1.76 -12.05 -8.80
CA GLN A 64 -2.45 -12.07 -10.09
C GLN A 64 -3.96 -11.79 -9.95
N ALA A 65 -4.60 -12.30 -8.89
CA ALA A 65 -6.01 -12.04 -8.64
C ALA A 65 -6.29 -10.56 -8.37
N ILE A 66 -5.44 -9.90 -7.58
CA ILE A 66 -5.54 -8.44 -7.35
C ILE A 66 -5.32 -7.68 -8.65
N GLU A 67 -4.27 -8.02 -9.41
CA GLU A 67 -3.99 -7.38 -10.70
C GLU A 67 -5.11 -7.55 -11.73
N ALA A 68 -5.77 -8.71 -11.76
CA ALA A 68 -6.91 -8.97 -12.62
C ALA A 68 -8.16 -8.15 -12.23
N ASN A 69 -8.24 -7.70 -10.98
CA ASN A 69 -9.32 -6.85 -10.48
C ASN A 69 -9.05 -5.34 -10.66
N ILE A 70 -7.81 -4.91 -10.90
CA ILE A 70 -7.46 -3.52 -11.23
C ILE A 70 -8.34 -2.94 -12.36
N PRO A 71 -8.44 -3.56 -13.57
CA PRO A 71 -9.27 -3.03 -14.66
C PRO A 71 -10.77 -3.09 -14.37
N ARG A 72 -11.20 -3.86 -13.36
CA ARG A 72 -12.61 -3.95 -12.94
C ARG A 72 -13.03 -2.78 -12.04
N GLY A 73 -12.09 -1.92 -11.69
CA GLY A 73 -12.33 -0.69 -10.95
C GLY A 73 -12.41 -0.89 -9.44
N ASN A 74 -12.69 0.24 -8.78
CA ASN A 74 -12.51 0.40 -7.34
C ASN A 74 -13.23 -0.69 -6.51
N VAL A 75 -14.51 -0.94 -6.78
CA VAL A 75 -15.35 -1.86 -5.96
C VAL A 75 -14.81 -3.28 -5.97
N SER A 76 -14.53 -3.82 -7.17
CA SER A 76 -14.01 -5.19 -7.34
C SER A 76 -12.63 -5.36 -6.73
N LEU A 77 -11.74 -4.38 -6.93
CA LEU A 77 -10.41 -4.37 -6.34
C LEU A 77 -10.46 -4.32 -4.80
N GLY A 78 -11.34 -3.49 -4.24
CA GLY A 78 -11.52 -3.40 -2.79
C GLY A 78 -11.99 -4.71 -2.17
N ALA A 79 -12.90 -5.42 -2.84
CA ALA A 79 -13.36 -6.74 -2.39
C ALA A 79 -12.23 -7.79 -2.42
N ALA A 80 -11.41 -7.81 -3.48
CA ALA A 80 -10.26 -8.71 -3.56
C ALA A 80 -9.22 -8.42 -2.48
N ILE A 81 -8.89 -7.14 -2.25
CA ILE A 81 -7.92 -6.74 -1.20
C ILE A 81 -8.43 -7.14 0.19
N ASP A 82 -9.72 -6.97 0.48
CA ASP A 82 -10.30 -7.37 1.77
C ASP A 82 -10.30 -8.88 1.96
N GLU A 83 -10.65 -9.65 0.91
CA GLU A 83 -10.62 -11.12 0.90
C GLU A 83 -9.20 -11.65 1.17
N TYR A 84 -8.18 -11.05 0.56
CA TYR A 84 -6.79 -11.49 0.66
C TYR A 84 -5.94 -10.71 1.68
N ARG A 85 -6.56 -9.93 2.57
CA ARG A 85 -5.84 -9.09 3.56
C ARG A 85 -4.81 -9.85 4.38
N ALA A 86 -5.02 -11.13 4.63
CA ALA A 86 -4.13 -11.99 5.42
C ALA A 86 -2.79 -12.26 4.71
N HIS A 87 -2.77 -12.16 3.38
CA HIS A 87 -1.63 -12.41 2.52
C HIS A 87 -0.87 -11.14 2.13
N ILE A 88 -1.49 -9.97 2.36
CA ILE A 88 -0.92 -8.66 2.04
C ILE A 88 -0.22 -8.10 3.27
N THR A 89 1.10 -7.93 3.17
CA THR A 89 1.93 -7.33 4.23
C THR A 89 2.56 -6.03 3.75
N PHE A 90 2.50 -5.00 4.58
CA PHE A 90 3.13 -3.71 4.30
C PHE A 90 4.42 -3.53 5.09
N PHE A 91 5.43 -3.00 4.41
CA PHE A 91 6.72 -2.69 5.00
C PHE A 91 7.09 -1.24 4.76
N LYS A 92 7.39 -0.49 5.81
CA LYS A 92 7.95 0.87 5.66
C LYS A 92 9.42 0.78 5.28
N LYS A 93 9.79 1.38 4.15
CA LYS A 93 11.18 1.55 3.74
C LYS A 93 11.78 2.71 4.54
N ARG A 94 12.78 2.42 5.38
CA ARG A 94 13.63 3.47 5.96
C ARG A 94 14.82 3.69 5.04
N ASP A 95 14.99 4.93 4.62
CA ASP A 95 16.25 5.47 4.09
C ASP A 95 17.27 5.65 5.24
#